data_AF-A0AAJ1B456-F1
#
_entry.id   AF-A0AAJ1B456-F1
#
_cell.length_a   1.000
_cell.length_b   1.000
_cell.length_c   1.000
_cell.angle_alpha   90.00
_cell.angle_beta   90.00
_cell.angle_gamma   90.00
#
_symmetry.space_group_name_H-M   'P 1'
#
loop_
_entity.id
_entity.type
_entity.pdbx_description
1 polymer ?
#
loop_
_entity_poly.entity_id
_entity_poly.type
_entity_poly.pdbx_seq_one_letter_code
_entity_poly.pdbx_strand_id
1 'polypeptide(L)' 'MRTLFLTSSGLNEKTMVLFWKCIGKEPINTKAILVPSAAVGNDGAREGIIVCMERLMNMGIPMNNILISINEQVRDFA' A
#
# COMPACT_ATOMS: atom_id res chain seq x y z
N MET A 1 18.22 1.72 -9.15
CA MET A 1 17.87 0.32 -8.84
C MET A 1 16.39 0.29 -8.46
N ARG A 2 15.57 -0.59 -9.04
CA ARG A 2 14.15 -0.73 -8.69
C ARG A 2 14.02 -1.82 -7.62
N THR A 3 13.43 -1.52 -6.48
CA THR A 3 13.21 -2.48 -5.40
C THR A 3 11.79 -3.02 -5.47
N LEU A 4 11.65 -4.34 -5.48
CA LEU A 4 10.35 -5.02 -5.46
C LEU A 4 10.24 -5.81 -4.15
N PHE A 5 9.13 -5.60 -3.44
CA PHE A 5 8.80 -6.32 -2.21
C PHE A 5 7.52 -7.12 -2.43
N LEU A 6 7.61 -8.45 -2.34
CA LEU A 6 6.48 -9.36 -2.50
C LEU A 6 6.19 -10.04 -1.17
N THR A 7 4.92 -10.05 -0.76
CA THR A 7 4.48 -10.65 0.50
C THR A 7 3.12 -11.31 0.31
N SER A 8 2.97 -12.53 0.82
CA SER A 8 1.69 -13.25 0.87
C SER A 8 0.85 -12.89 2.10
N SER A 9 1.47 -12.40 3.18
CA SER A 9 0.80 -12.01 4.43
C SER A 9 0.54 -10.50 4.54
N GLY A 10 0.95 -9.73 3.52
CA GLY A 10 0.86 -8.27 3.53
C GLY A 10 1.94 -7.61 4.39
N LEU A 11 1.72 -6.33 4.69
CA LEU A 11 2.58 -5.54 5.58
C LEU A 11 2.11 -5.70 7.02
N ASN A 12 2.99 -6.23 7.86
CA ASN A 12 2.87 -6.33 9.32
C ASN A 12 4.10 -5.70 10.00
N GLU A 13 4.05 -5.53 11.33
CA GLU A 13 5.10 -4.89 12.14
C GLU A 13 6.51 -5.44 11.86
N LYS A 14 6.66 -6.77 11.81
CA LYS A 14 7.98 -7.41 11.57
C LYS A 14 8.49 -7.12 10.16
N THR A 15 7.62 -7.25 9.15
CA THR A 15 7.99 -6.99 7.76
C THR A 15 8.26 -5.51 7.47
N MET A 16 7.57 -4.62 8.18
CA MET A 16 7.73 -3.17 8.05
C MET A 16 9.13 -2.71 8.47
N VAL A 17 9.64 -3.21 9.60
CA VAL A 17 11.00 -2.89 10.07
C VAL A 17 12.05 -3.32 9.04
N LEU A 18 11.91 -4.52 8.48
CA LEU A 18 12.80 -5.03 7.44
C LEU A 18 12.67 -4.23 6.14
N PHE A 19 11.45 -3.86 5.75
CA PHE A 19 11.20 -3.04 4.57
C PHE A 19 11.97 -1.72 4.64
N TRP A 20 11.85 -0.98 5.75
CA TRP A 20 12.55 0.30 5.89
C TRP A 20 14.07 0.15 5.93
N LYS A 21 14.57 -0.90 6.59
CA LYS A 21 16.00 -1.22 6.58
C LYS A 21 16.53 -1.49 5.17
N CYS A 22 15.76 -2.18 4.33
CA CYS A 22 16.14 -2.47 2.94
C CYS A 22 16.02 -1.25 2.01
N ILE A 23 15.00 -0.41 2.23
CA ILE A 23 14.76 0.79 1.41
C ILE A 23 15.74 1.91 1.78
N GLY A 24 16.20 1.99 3.03
CA GLY A 24 17.14 3.00 3.50
C GLY A 24 16.57 4.42 3.46
N LYS A 25 15.25 4.56 3.66
CA LYS A 25 14.55 5.84 3.71
C LYS A 25 13.76 5.97 4.99
N GLU A 26 13.65 7.20 5.47
CA GLU A 26 12.71 7.54 6.52
C GLU A 26 11.27 7.54 5.98
N PRO A 27 10.30 6.99 6.74
CA PRO A 27 8.89 6.94 6.33
C PRO A 27 8.31 8.31 5.94
N ILE A 28 8.69 9.37 6.68
CA ILE A 28 8.24 10.76 6.45
C ILE A 28 8.60 11.27 5.05
N ASN A 29 9.69 10.76 4.47
CA ASN A 29 10.20 11.17 3.15
C ASN A 29 9.71 10.25 2.03
N THR A 30 8.73 9.39 2.31
CA THR A 30 8.18 8.44 1.35
C THR A 30 6.82 8.88 0.86
N LYS A 31 6.61 8.77 -0.45
CA LYS A 31 5.28 8.89 -1.10
C LYS A 31 4.83 7.51 -1.54
N ALA A 32 3.56 7.18 -1.28
CA ALA A 32 2.97 5.89 -1.63
C ALA A 32 1.79 6.09 -2.58
N ILE A 33 1.63 5.15 -3.51
CA ILE A 33 0.43 5.05 -4.34
C ILE A 33 -0.25 3.73 -4.00
N LEU A 34 -1.46 3.79 -3.47
CA LEU A 34 -2.31 2.63 -3.25
C LEU A 34 -3.16 2.41 -4.50
N VAL A 35 -2.97 1.27 -5.17
CA VAL A 35 -3.73 0.87 -6.36
C VAL A 35 -4.63 -0.31 -5.98
N PRO A 36 -5.90 -0.08 -5.61
CA PRO A 36 -6.83 -1.18 -5.35
C PRO A 36 -7.30 -1.78 -6.67
N SER A 37 -7.04 -3.07 -6.90
CA SER A 37 -7.42 -3.75 -8.14
C SER A 37 -8.92 -4.06 -8.25
N ALA A 38 -9.67 -4.12 -7.13
CA ALA A 38 -11.05 -4.63 -7.10
C ALA A 38 -12.10 -3.73 -6.41
N ALA A 39 -11.74 -2.51 -6.01
CA ALA A 39 -12.52 -1.75 -5.03
C ALA A 39 -13.71 -0.92 -5.55
N VAL A 40 -13.99 -0.91 -6.85
CA VAL A 40 -15.01 -0.02 -7.42
C VAL A 40 -16.42 -0.64 -7.40
N GLY A 41 -16.57 -1.97 -7.20
CA GLY A 41 -17.87 -2.64 -7.36
C GLY A 41 -18.42 -3.43 -6.15
N ASN A 42 -17.67 -3.58 -5.06
CA ASN A 42 -18.06 -4.42 -3.92
C ASN A 42 -17.66 -3.75 -2.60
N ASP A 43 -18.58 -3.69 -1.63
CA ASP A 43 -18.35 -3.09 -0.32
C ASP A 43 -17.20 -3.74 0.45
N GLY A 44 -17.02 -5.06 0.34
CA GLY A 44 -15.87 -5.75 0.94
C GLY A 44 -14.51 -5.31 0.35
N ALA A 45 -14.50 -4.85 -0.90
CA ALA A 45 -13.29 -4.33 -1.52
C ALA A 45 -13.00 -2.86 -1.12
N ARG A 46 -14.02 -2.11 -0.65
CA ARG A 46 -13.83 -0.79 -0.04
C ARG A 46 -13.21 -0.89 1.35
N GLU A 47 -13.59 -1.90 2.14
CA GLU A 47 -12.94 -2.20 3.43
C GLU A 47 -11.44 -2.48 3.26
N GLY A 48 -11.08 -3.19 2.19
CA GLY A 48 -9.68 -3.43 1.82
C GLY A 48 -8.86 -2.15 1.61
N ILE A 49 -9.46 -1.09 1.06
CA ILE A 49 -8.78 0.22 0.93
C ILE A 49 -8.47 0.80 2.31
N ILE A 50 -9.44 0.79 3.22
CA ILE A 50 -9.28 1.36 4.57
C ILE A 50 -8.17 0.62 5.32
N VAL A 51 -8.18 -0.72 5.29
CA VAL A 51 -7.14 -1.55 5.93
C VAL A 51 -5.76 -1.27 5.33
N CYS A 52 -5.65 -1.15 4.00
CA CYS A 52 -4.38 -0.81 3.36
C CYS A 52 -3.90 0.59 3.73
N MET A 53 -4.81 1.57 3.81
CA MET A 53 -4.48 2.94 4.21
C MET A 53 -3.95 2.99 5.64
N GLU A 54 -4.66 2.34 6.58
CA GLU A 54 -4.24 2.23 7.97
C GLU A 54 -2.85 1.61 8.08
N ARG A 55 -2.59 0.52 7.35
CA ARG A 55 -1.26 -0.12 7.33
C ARG A 55 -0.16 0.81 6.83
N LEU A 56 -0.40 1.57 5.76
CA LEU A 56 0.58 2.53 5.24
C LEU A 56 0.85 3.65 6.25
N MET A 57 -0.18 4.13 6.96
CA MET A 57 -0.02 5.10 8.04
C MET A 57 0.76 4.50 9.22
N ASN A 58 0.50 3.26 9.59
CA ASN A 58 1.24 2.52 10.63
C ASN A 58 2.71 2.27 10.22
N MET A 59 3.03 2.30 8.92
CA MET A 59 4.42 2.32 8.45
C MET A 59 5.14 3.65 8.71
N GLY A 60 4.44 4.67 9.22
CA GLY A 60 4.95 6.01 9.45
C GLY A 60 4.85 6.93 8.23
N ILE A 61 4.15 6.50 7.17
CA ILE A 61 3.95 7.34 5.98
C ILE A 61 2.84 8.34 6.28
N PRO A 62 3.12 9.65 6.16
CA PRO A 62 2.11 10.69 6.37
C PRO A 62 0.92 10.52 5.41
N MET A 63 -0.30 10.76 5.91
CA MET A 63 -1.51 10.65 5.11
C MET A 63 -1.48 11.50 3.84
N ASN A 64 -0.93 12.72 3.92
CA ASN A 64 -0.76 13.63 2.78
C ASN A 64 0.24 13.13 1.72
N ASN A 65 1.03 12.10 2.03
CA ASN A 65 1.97 11.46 1.12
C ASN A 65 1.40 10.17 0.48
N ILE A 66 0.17 9.78 0.81
CA ILE A 66 -0.47 8.59 0.26
C ILE A 66 -1.52 9.03 -0.77
N LEU A 67 -1.34 8.60 -2.02
CA LEU A 67 -2.29 8.79 -3.10
C LEU A 67 -3.06 7.49 -3.33
N ILE A 68 -4.38 7.56 -3.42
CA ILE A 68 -5.21 6.42 -3.83
C ILE A 68 -5.52 6.57 -5.32
N SER A 69 -5.06 5.62 -6.12
CA SER A 69 -5.30 5.59 -7.56
C SER A 69 -6.37 4.55 -7.88
N ILE A 70 -7.63 4.98 -7.86
CA ILE A 70 -8.74 4.18 -8.38
C ILE A 70 -8.69 4.19 -9.91
N ASN A 71 -8.35 3.06 -10.53
CA ASN A 71 -8.31 2.94 -11.98
C ASN A 71 -9.35 1.89 -12.38
N GLU A 72 -10.38 2.28 -13.14
CA GLU A 72 -11.46 1.37 -13.59
C GLU A 72 -10.98 0.29 -14.57
N GLN A 73 -9.75 0.40 -15.09
CA GLN A 73 -9.23 -0.45 -16.17
C GLN A 73 -8.50 -1.74 -15.71
N VAL A 74 -8.45 -2.06 -14.41
CA VAL A 74 -7.84 -3.33 -13.92
C VAL A 74 -8.81 -4.53 -14.04
N ARG A 75 -9.92 -4.38 -14.78
CA ARG A 75 -10.92 -5.44 -14.98
C ARG A 75 -10.50 -6.57 -15.92
N ASP A 76 -9.55 -6.35 -16.82
CA ASP A 76 -9.31 -7.27 -17.95
C ASP A 76 -8.20 -8.32 -17.73
N PHE A 77 -7.72 -8.50 -16.49
CA PHE A 77 -6.65 -9.48 -16.19
C PHE A 77 -7.04 -10.54 -15.14
N ALA A 78 -8.33 -10.68 -14.83
CA ALA A 78 -8.85 -11.76 -13.98
C ALA A 78 -9.58 -12.81 -14.80
#